data_AF-A0A955ZCJ5-F1
#
_entry.id   AF-A0A955ZCJ5-F1
#
_cell.length_a   1.000
_cell.length_b   1.000
_cell.length_c   1.000
_cell.angle_alpha   90.00
_cell.angle_beta   90.00
_cell.angle_gamma   90.00
#
_symmetry.space_group_name_H-M   'P 1'
#
loop_
_entity.id
_entity.type
_entity.pdbx_description
1 polymer ?
#
loop_
_entity_poly.entity_id
_entity_poly.type
_entity_poly.pdbx_seq_one_letter_code
_entity_poly.pdbx_strand_id
1 'polypeptide(L)'
;MEAAVLDEKRSKLARGAFYIAAGVGLLVSLFFKDSLPPDVPGMLALASTTVGFLAPVLPKRRKFRKAQLEITPGRVRVRRKKALRPFDVKARDVVGATTALTPEGELTVVLSLKGRPYAPVILRVANEKEATEVRRALGLGHDGTGAVGFEVRASQGRIAGSWLNALGALGTVLIALAAFDVVGGGAIALGVMAMMAALFVGLPVFLGGGVGDAVALQADGVHILGTSHHAQAGMGGTRYRMVAWSSIKSVLREGDVLDLLLVSGEVVRIVPKSWYGPTKETADALALTLEDAVRRANGLAPQKELTAEALDTLRRAQHERRGDWLARLDAVGRTLTVGAGYRGSAFDEADLWRVVEDPDADADLRIAAARALSVARREESTKTRIDAAVAAAARDGYLEQRFRIALDTPDVERAGAQLDELEAAREGAAVRRAVGLMR
;
A
#
# COMPACT_ATOMS: atom_id res chain seq x y z
N MET A 1 9.31 3.27 18.52
CA MET A 1 9.36 4.59 17.85
C MET A 1 7.96 5.17 17.74
N GLU A 2 7.74 6.46 18.03
CA GLU A 2 6.44 7.10 17.80
C GLU A 2 6.34 7.60 16.34
N ALA A 3 5.18 7.43 15.72
CA ALA A 3 4.91 7.93 14.37
C ALA A 3 3.44 8.31 14.24
N ALA A 4 3.07 9.01 13.17
CA ALA A 4 1.68 9.18 12.79
C ALA A 4 1.37 8.33 11.56
N VAL A 5 0.32 7.50 11.63
CA VAL A 5 -0.11 6.69 10.48
C VAL A 5 -1.42 7.24 9.95
N LEU A 6 -1.49 7.42 8.64
CA LEU A 6 -2.74 7.77 7.99
C LEU A 6 -3.68 6.59 8.09
N ASP A 7 -4.68 6.75 8.95
CA ASP A 7 -5.65 5.70 9.22
C ASP A 7 -7.03 6.15 8.78
N GLU A 8 -7.77 5.21 8.23
CA GLU A 8 -9.20 5.37 8.02
C GLU A 8 -9.86 5.48 9.38
N LYS A 9 -10.32 6.68 9.77
CA LYS A 9 -11.28 6.80 10.87
C LYS A 9 -12.54 6.13 10.37
N ARG A 10 -12.64 4.81 10.58
CA ARG A 10 -13.95 4.17 10.69
C ARG A 10 -14.61 4.94 11.82
N SER A 11 -15.54 5.81 11.47
CA SER A 11 -16.42 6.44 12.44
C SER A 11 -17.37 5.35 12.97
N LYS A 12 -16.83 4.26 13.52
CA LYS A 12 -17.63 3.18 14.11
C LYS A 12 -18.59 3.74 15.13
N LEU A 13 -18.20 4.80 15.84
CA LEU A 13 -19.06 5.55 16.73
C LEU A 13 -20.15 6.34 16.00
N ALA A 14 -19.83 7.04 14.90
CA ALA A 14 -20.88 7.74 14.15
C ALA A 14 -21.81 6.74 13.46
N ARG A 15 -21.27 5.81 12.66
CA ARG A 15 -22.05 4.74 12.03
C ARG A 15 -22.81 3.91 13.07
N GLY A 16 -22.18 3.59 14.18
CA GLY A 16 -22.81 2.90 15.30
C GLY A 16 -23.95 3.73 15.88
N ALA A 17 -23.77 5.03 16.09
CA ALA A 17 -24.85 5.92 16.51
C ALA A 17 -25.97 6.02 15.48
N PHE A 18 -25.65 6.07 14.17
CA PHE A 18 -26.66 6.00 13.10
C PHE A 18 -27.42 4.66 13.12
N TYR A 19 -26.73 3.53 13.29
CA TYR A 19 -27.39 2.22 13.39
C TYR A 19 -28.17 2.04 14.69
N ILE A 20 -27.69 2.60 15.82
CA ILE A 20 -28.40 2.59 17.10
C ILE A 20 -29.63 3.47 17.00
N ALA A 21 -29.52 4.69 16.46
CA ALA A 21 -30.67 5.57 16.24
C ALA A 21 -31.69 4.93 15.28
N ALA A 22 -31.23 4.29 14.21
CA ALA A 22 -32.07 3.50 13.32
C ALA A 22 -32.74 2.32 14.04
N GLY A 23 -31.99 1.54 14.82
CA GLY A 23 -32.54 0.41 15.56
C GLY A 23 -33.55 0.86 16.62
N VAL A 24 -33.25 1.91 17.37
CA VAL A 24 -34.14 2.45 18.42
C VAL A 24 -35.42 3.00 17.80
N GLY A 25 -35.36 3.83 16.76
CA GLY A 25 -36.57 4.37 16.17
C GLY A 25 -37.42 3.29 15.46
N LEU A 26 -36.80 2.24 14.92
CA LEU A 26 -37.52 1.07 14.40
C LEU A 26 -38.19 0.26 15.53
N LEU A 27 -37.49 0.04 16.64
CA LEU A 27 -38.06 -0.63 17.81
C LEU A 27 -39.21 0.18 18.43
N VAL A 28 -39.06 1.50 18.57
CA VAL A 28 -40.13 2.38 19.08
C VAL A 28 -41.35 2.31 18.15
N SER A 29 -41.14 2.35 16.84
CA SER A 29 -42.21 2.20 15.84
C SER A 29 -42.95 0.86 15.98
N LEU A 30 -42.23 -0.25 16.19
CA LEU A 30 -42.84 -1.58 16.29
C LEU A 30 -43.56 -1.82 17.62
N PHE A 31 -42.96 -1.42 18.74
CA PHE A 31 -43.45 -1.79 20.09
C PHE A 31 -44.46 -0.79 20.68
N PHE A 32 -44.48 0.45 20.20
CA PHE A 32 -45.37 1.50 20.72
C PHE A 32 -46.40 1.97 19.70
N LYS A 33 -46.66 1.19 18.65
CA LYS A 33 -47.56 1.58 17.55
C LYS A 33 -48.97 1.99 18.03
N ASP A 34 -49.49 1.33 19.07
CA ASP A 34 -50.85 1.55 19.58
C ASP A 34 -50.91 2.73 20.57
N SER A 35 -49.75 3.16 21.09
CA SER A 35 -49.62 4.27 22.04
C SER A 35 -49.20 5.58 21.37
N LEU A 36 -48.86 5.53 20.07
CA LEU A 36 -48.44 6.67 19.27
C LEU A 36 -49.60 7.12 18.36
N PRO A 37 -49.65 8.40 17.96
CA PRO A 37 -50.56 8.83 16.90
C PRO A 37 -50.36 7.98 15.64
N PRO A 38 -51.42 7.66 14.88
CA PRO A 38 -51.38 6.64 13.83
C PRO A 38 -50.38 6.91 12.70
N ASP A 39 -49.97 8.16 12.50
CA ASP A 39 -48.99 8.61 11.52
C ASP A 39 -47.53 8.52 11.99
N VAL A 40 -47.29 8.52 13.31
CA VAL A 40 -45.96 8.62 13.91
C VAL A 40 -45.11 7.33 13.76
N PRO A 41 -45.63 6.10 13.92
CA PRO A 41 -44.84 4.88 13.75
C PRO A 41 -44.25 4.74 12.35
N GLY A 42 -45.03 5.08 11.30
CA GLY A 42 -44.57 5.05 9.91
C GLY A 42 -43.45 6.05 9.65
N MET A 43 -43.58 7.28 10.16
CA MET A 43 -42.54 8.31 10.06
C MET A 43 -41.26 7.92 10.82
N LEU A 44 -41.38 7.34 12.02
CA LEU A 44 -40.24 6.84 12.80
C LEU A 44 -39.51 5.69 12.11
N ALA A 45 -40.25 4.73 11.53
CA ALA A 45 -39.65 3.65 10.75
C ALA A 45 -38.91 4.20 9.52
N LEU A 46 -39.51 5.15 8.81
CA LEU A 46 -38.91 5.79 7.63
C LEU A 46 -37.64 6.58 7.99
N ALA A 47 -37.70 7.41 9.02
CA ALA A 47 -36.55 8.18 9.51
C ALA A 47 -35.41 7.25 9.97
N SER A 48 -35.74 6.22 10.75
CA SER A 48 -34.79 5.22 11.24
C SER A 48 -34.08 4.49 10.12
N THR A 49 -34.86 4.04 9.13
CA THR A 49 -34.35 3.31 7.98
C THR A 49 -33.43 4.23 7.16
N THR A 50 -33.87 5.46 6.86
CA THR A 50 -33.06 6.47 6.15
C THR A 50 -31.73 6.77 6.85
N VAL A 51 -31.75 6.91 8.19
CA VAL A 51 -30.57 7.15 9.03
C VAL A 51 -29.60 5.95 8.99
N GLY A 52 -30.10 4.72 9.09
CA GLY A 52 -29.29 3.50 8.97
C GLY A 52 -28.63 3.36 7.60
N PHE A 53 -29.31 3.82 6.54
CA PHE A 53 -28.84 3.72 5.16
C PHE A 53 -27.94 4.85 4.67
N LEU A 54 -28.00 6.03 5.29
CA LEU A 54 -27.03 7.11 5.05
C LEU A 54 -25.69 6.85 5.78
N ALA A 55 -25.67 5.98 6.79
CA ALA A 55 -24.46 5.67 7.58
C ALA A 55 -23.26 5.13 6.76
N PRO A 56 -23.43 4.25 5.75
CA PRO A 56 -22.34 3.77 4.89
C PRO A 56 -21.86 4.82 3.88
N VAL A 57 -22.75 5.73 3.45
CA VAL A 57 -22.53 6.83 2.50
C VAL A 57 -21.64 7.92 3.14
N LEU A 58 -21.58 7.98 4.47
CA LEU A 58 -20.73 8.94 5.16
C LEU A 58 -19.25 8.78 4.75
N PRO A 59 -18.63 9.86 4.24
CA PRO A 59 -17.27 9.82 3.74
C PRO A 59 -16.33 9.35 4.84
N LYS A 60 -15.50 8.37 4.49
CA LYS A 60 -14.48 7.88 5.40
C LYS A 60 -13.37 8.91 5.47
N ARG A 61 -13.33 9.67 6.56
CA ARG A 61 -12.23 10.60 6.81
C ARG A 61 -11.00 9.79 7.23
N ARG A 62 -9.95 9.78 6.42
CA ARG A 62 -8.61 9.36 6.85
C ARG A 62 -7.98 10.54 7.58
N LYS A 63 -7.30 10.27 8.69
CA LYS A 63 -6.54 11.27 9.44
C LYS A 63 -5.28 10.63 9.98
N PHE A 64 -4.21 11.40 10.07
CA PHE A 64 -3.01 10.98 10.78
C PHE A 64 -3.35 10.73 12.26
N ARG A 65 -2.87 9.60 12.77
CA ARG A 65 -3.05 9.20 14.17
C ARG A 65 -1.74 8.72 14.73
N LYS A 66 -1.45 9.13 15.97
CA LYS A 66 -0.32 8.61 16.73
C LYS A 66 -0.38 7.08 16.80
N ALA A 67 0.73 6.46 16.45
CA ALA A 67 0.98 5.03 16.48
C ALA A 67 2.39 4.80 17.01
N GLN A 68 2.61 3.64 17.62
CA GLN A 68 3.93 3.14 17.93
C GLN A 68 4.35 2.18 16.82
N LEU A 69 5.52 2.42 16.25
CA LEU A 69 6.18 1.54 15.31
C LEU A 69 7.15 0.65 16.08
N GLU A 70 6.92 -0.66 15.97
CA GLU A 70 7.87 -1.70 16.34
C GLU A 70 8.60 -2.09 15.06
N ILE A 71 9.85 -1.66 14.95
CA ILE A 71 10.68 -1.88 13.77
C ILE A 71 11.55 -3.10 14.03
N THR A 72 11.45 -4.08 13.14
CA THR A 72 12.30 -5.26 13.12
C THR A 72 12.78 -5.48 11.69
N PRO A 73 13.98 -6.02 11.45
CA PRO A 73 14.43 -6.36 10.10
C PRO A 73 13.40 -7.24 9.37
N GLY A 74 13.04 -6.83 8.15
CA GLY A 74 11.99 -7.43 7.31
C GLY A 74 10.55 -7.00 7.64
N ARG A 75 10.29 -6.26 8.73
CA ARG A 75 8.93 -5.96 9.20
C ARG A 75 8.79 -4.69 10.04
N VAL A 76 7.79 -3.89 9.71
CA VAL A 76 7.33 -2.77 10.55
C VAL A 76 5.93 -3.06 11.07
N ARG A 77 5.81 -3.25 12.39
CA ARG A 77 4.53 -3.47 13.07
C ARG A 77 3.98 -2.15 13.59
N VAL A 78 2.77 -1.83 13.18
CA VAL A 78 2.09 -0.58 13.53
C VAL A 78 1.07 -0.85 14.65
N ARG A 79 1.39 -0.40 15.87
CA ARG A 79 0.50 -0.45 17.04
C ARG A 79 -0.20 0.89 17.24
N ARG A 80 -1.53 0.91 17.23
CA ARG A 80 -2.32 2.13 17.44
C ARG A 80 -3.00 2.05 18.80
N LYS A 81 -2.96 3.14 19.59
CA LYS A 81 -3.55 3.19 20.95
C LYS A 81 -5.03 2.80 21.02
N LYS A 82 -5.80 2.99 19.93
CA LYS A 82 -7.26 2.75 19.88
C LYS A 82 -7.69 1.68 18.85
N ALA A 83 -6.76 0.95 18.24
CA ALA A 83 -7.12 -0.11 17.30
C ALA A 83 -7.07 -1.47 17.99
N LEU A 84 -8.09 -2.31 17.73
CA LEU A 84 -8.20 -3.66 18.30
C LEU A 84 -7.08 -4.61 17.85
N ARG A 85 -6.47 -4.38 16.69
CA ARG A 85 -5.40 -5.23 16.18
C ARG A 85 -4.27 -4.38 15.58
N PRO A 86 -3.00 -4.68 15.92
CA PRO A 86 -1.88 -4.15 15.16
C PRO A 86 -1.93 -4.71 13.73
N PHE A 87 -1.28 -4.02 12.80
CA PHE A 87 -1.04 -4.57 11.46
C PHE A 87 0.45 -4.53 11.15
N ASP A 88 0.90 -5.53 10.42
CA ASP A 88 2.30 -5.70 10.05
C ASP A 88 2.48 -5.29 8.58
N VAL A 89 3.49 -4.46 8.31
CA VAL A 89 4.01 -4.22 6.97
C VAL A 89 5.27 -5.07 6.82
N LYS A 90 5.24 -6.06 5.94
CA LYS A 90 6.37 -6.96 5.67
C LYS A 90 7.09 -6.51 4.41
N ALA A 91 8.42 -6.61 4.38
CA ALA A 91 9.25 -6.22 3.23
C ALA A 91 8.78 -6.90 1.91
N ARG A 92 8.47 -8.21 1.97
CA ARG A 92 7.95 -8.98 0.83
C ARG A 92 6.63 -8.47 0.24
N ASP A 93 5.82 -7.81 1.07
CA ASP A 93 4.52 -7.30 0.66
C ASP A 93 4.63 -5.89 0.09
N VAL A 94 5.77 -5.20 0.25
CA VAL A 94 6.01 -3.88 -0.32
C VAL A 94 6.34 -4.02 -1.80
N VAL A 95 5.49 -3.43 -2.64
CA VAL A 95 5.68 -3.37 -4.11
C VAL A 95 6.22 -2.02 -4.57
N GLY A 96 6.09 -1.00 -3.73
CA GLY A 96 6.78 0.25 -3.92
C GLY A 96 6.76 1.12 -2.68
N ALA A 97 7.74 2.00 -2.58
CA ALA A 97 7.85 2.96 -1.50
C ALA A 97 8.36 4.30 -2.03
N THR A 98 8.12 5.37 -1.29
CA THR A 98 8.73 6.68 -1.54
C THR A 98 8.68 7.50 -0.26
N THR A 99 9.65 8.40 -0.12
CA THR A 99 9.75 9.32 1.01
C THR A 99 9.64 10.74 0.51
N ALA A 100 9.05 11.62 1.33
CA ALA A 100 8.97 13.05 1.08
C ALA A 100 9.10 13.82 2.40
N LEU A 101 9.88 14.91 2.39
CA LEU A 101 10.01 15.82 3.53
C LEU A 101 8.79 16.74 3.59
N THR A 102 8.17 16.88 4.77
CA THR A 102 7.10 17.84 4.98
C THR A 102 7.66 19.24 5.27
N PRO A 103 6.90 20.32 5.04
CA PRO A 103 7.32 21.67 5.38
C PRO A 103 7.68 21.86 6.86
N GLU A 104 7.12 21.03 7.74
CA GLU A 104 7.37 21.05 9.18
C GLU A 104 8.63 20.27 9.59
N GLY A 105 9.36 19.68 8.64
CA GLY A 105 10.58 18.90 8.89
C GLY A 105 10.35 17.42 9.24
N GLU A 106 9.09 16.95 9.27
CA GLU A 106 8.77 15.53 9.39
C GLU A 106 9.04 14.81 8.05
N LEU A 107 9.20 13.49 8.08
CA LEU A 107 9.27 12.69 6.86
C LEU A 107 8.02 11.83 6.69
N THR A 108 7.44 11.91 5.50
CA THR A 108 6.34 11.05 5.06
C THR A 108 6.93 9.86 4.31
N VAL A 109 6.70 8.64 4.81
CA VAL A 109 7.02 7.37 4.13
C VAL A 109 5.73 6.79 3.58
N VAL A 110 5.63 6.69 2.26
CA VAL A 110 4.48 6.13 1.54
C VAL A 110 4.83 4.74 1.04
N LEU A 111 4.03 3.74 1.39
CA LEU A 111 4.27 2.32 1.10
C LEU A 111 3.08 1.74 0.33
N SER A 112 3.31 1.27 -0.89
CA SER A 112 2.37 0.50 -1.69
C SER A 112 2.55 -0.99 -1.41
N LEU A 113 1.44 -1.68 -1.13
CA LEU A 113 1.44 -3.09 -0.74
C LEU A 113 0.80 -3.99 -1.80
N LYS A 114 1.26 -5.24 -1.87
CA LYS A 114 0.70 -6.29 -2.72
C LYS A 114 -0.79 -6.46 -2.44
N GLY A 115 -1.59 -6.51 -3.51
CA GLY A 115 -3.06 -6.60 -3.44
C GLY A 115 -3.77 -5.28 -3.13
N ARG A 116 -3.04 -4.18 -2.86
CA ARG A 116 -3.60 -2.83 -2.64
C ARG A 116 -2.73 -1.72 -3.26
N PRO A 117 -2.42 -1.79 -4.58
CA PRO A 117 -1.42 -0.92 -5.20
C PRO A 117 -1.79 0.57 -5.19
N TYR A 118 -3.08 0.92 -5.09
CA TYR A 118 -3.58 2.30 -5.11
C TYR A 118 -4.07 2.81 -3.74
N ALA A 119 -3.89 2.02 -2.67
CA ALA A 119 -4.29 2.38 -1.32
C ALA A 119 -3.08 2.29 -0.39
N PRO A 120 -2.12 3.23 -0.52
CA PRO A 120 -0.84 3.11 0.14
C PRO A 120 -0.98 3.33 1.65
N VAL A 121 -0.08 2.70 2.41
CA VAL A 121 0.14 2.98 3.82
C VAL A 121 1.03 4.20 3.92
N ILE A 122 0.54 5.26 4.55
CA ILE A 122 1.29 6.51 4.71
C ILE A 122 1.68 6.66 6.18
N LEU A 123 2.97 6.71 6.45
CA LEU A 123 3.58 6.92 7.76
C LEU A 123 4.21 8.32 7.78
N ARG A 124 4.09 9.05 8.89
CA ARG A 124 4.87 10.25 9.20
C ARG A 124 5.75 9.96 10.41
N VAL A 125 7.04 10.18 10.24
CA VAL A 125 8.06 10.00 11.27
C VAL A 125 8.72 11.35 11.55
N ALA A 126 9.31 11.50 12.73
CA ALA A 126 9.73 12.82 13.21
C ALA A 126 10.93 13.37 12.43
N ASN A 127 11.81 12.50 11.93
CA ASN A 127 13.07 12.91 11.31
C ASN A 127 13.67 11.83 10.38
N GLU A 128 14.78 12.18 9.75
CA GLU A 128 15.51 11.34 8.79
C GLU A 128 16.09 10.06 9.38
N LYS A 129 16.47 10.08 10.66
CA LYS A 129 16.99 8.90 11.35
C LYS A 129 15.90 7.84 11.47
N GLU A 130 14.71 8.24 11.94
CA GLU A 130 13.54 7.35 12.05
C GLU A 130 13.08 6.84 10.67
N ALA A 131 13.08 7.69 9.65
CA ALA A 131 12.78 7.27 8.27
C ALA A 131 13.80 6.25 7.76
N THR A 132 15.08 6.43 8.10
CA THR A 132 16.15 5.49 7.76
C THR A 132 15.99 4.15 8.47
N GLU A 133 15.58 4.12 9.73
CA GLU A 133 15.27 2.87 10.44
C GLU A 133 14.13 2.09 9.74
N VAL A 134 13.06 2.79 9.34
CA VAL A 134 11.93 2.18 8.59
C VAL A 134 12.41 1.65 7.23
N ARG A 135 13.19 2.44 6.49
CA ARG A 135 13.73 2.05 5.18
C ARG A 135 14.66 0.84 5.28
N ARG A 136 15.63 0.87 6.20
CA ARG A 136 16.56 -0.24 6.45
C ARG A 136 15.82 -1.52 6.82
N ALA A 137 14.85 -1.43 7.72
CA ALA A 137 14.04 -2.58 8.11
C ALA A 137 13.26 -3.20 6.95
N LEU A 138 12.74 -2.39 6.03
CA LEU A 138 11.95 -2.87 4.89
C LEU A 138 12.78 -3.13 3.62
N GLY A 139 14.10 -2.90 3.64
CA GLY A 139 14.96 -3.03 2.46
C GLY A 139 14.67 -2.00 1.38
N LEU A 140 14.28 -0.79 1.78
CA LEU A 140 13.92 0.29 0.88
C LEU A 140 15.13 1.18 0.62
N GLY A 141 15.34 1.54 -0.65
CA GLY A 141 16.30 2.56 -1.03
C GLY A 141 15.94 3.94 -0.45
N HIS A 142 16.91 4.85 -0.45
CA HIS A 142 16.75 6.19 0.11
C HIS A 142 15.55 6.90 -0.51
N ASP A 143 15.46 6.86 -1.84
CA ASP A 143 14.46 7.60 -2.58
C ASP A 143 13.15 6.84 -2.81
N GLY A 144 13.09 5.60 -2.34
CA GLY A 144 11.98 4.70 -2.58
C GLY A 144 12.19 3.77 -3.76
N THR A 145 11.20 2.93 -4.03
CA THR A 145 11.33 1.73 -4.87
C THR A 145 10.01 1.43 -5.59
N GLY A 146 10.05 0.81 -6.77
CA GLY A 146 8.84 0.33 -7.46
C GLY A 146 7.76 1.38 -7.77
N ALA A 147 6.49 0.96 -7.79
CA ALA A 147 5.35 1.82 -8.11
C ALA A 147 4.51 2.15 -6.86
N VAL A 148 4.23 3.45 -6.66
CA VAL A 148 3.37 3.91 -5.56
C VAL A 148 2.09 4.48 -6.13
N GLY A 149 0.99 3.76 -5.96
CA GLY A 149 -0.32 4.18 -6.46
C GLY A 149 -1.13 4.94 -5.41
N PHE A 150 -1.87 5.93 -5.86
CA PHE A 150 -2.88 6.65 -5.10
C PHE A 150 -4.20 6.58 -5.87
N GLU A 151 -5.26 6.19 -5.18
CA GLU A 151 -6.61 6.35 -5.69
C GLU A 151 -6.97 7.83 -5.67
N VAL A 152 -7.25 8.40 -6.84
CA VAL A 152 -7.60 9.81 -7.05
C VAL A 152 -9.12 9.98 -7.12
N ARG A 153 -9.84 8.97 -7.62
CA ARG A 153 -11.30 8.92 -7.56
C ARG A 153 -11.76 7.55 -7.08
N ALA A 154 -12.78 7.51 -6.23
CA ALA A 154 -13.36 6.24 -5.83
C ALA A 154 -13.84 5.46 -7.06
N SER A 155 -13.45 4.19 -7.16
CA SER A 155 -13.96 3.25 -8.18
C SER A 155 -15.47 3.38 -8.36
N GLN A 156 -15.97 3.38 -9.61
CA GLN A 156 -17.42 3.46 -9.90
C GLN A 156 -18.22 2.40 -9.13
N GLY A 157 -17.66 1.20 -8.92
CA GLY A 157 -18.26 0.14 -8.08
C GLY A 157 -18.53 0.55 -6.63
N ARG A 158 -17.75 1.46 -6.06
CA ARG A 158 -17.95 2.01 -4.70
C ARG A 158 -19.10 3.01 -4.66
N ILE A 159 -19.19 3.86 -5.68
CA ILE A 159 -20.25 4.87 -5.83
C ILE A 159 -21.58 4.19 -6.12
N ALA A 160 -21.60 3.23 -7.06
CA ALA A 160 -22.77 2.44 -7.35
C ALA A 160 -23.14 1.57 -6.15
N GLY A 161 -22.20 0.90 -5.48
CA GLY A 161 -22.48 0.20 -4.22
C GLY A 161 -23.24 1.05 -3.20
N SER A 162 -22.84 2.32 -3.03
CA SER A 162 -23.57 3.27 -2.18
C SER A 162 -24.97 3.63 -2.71
N TRP A 163 -25.13 3.90 -4.01
CA TRP A 163 -26.44 4.19 -4.63
C TRP A 163 -27.39 2.99 -4.59
N LEU A 164 -26.86 1.78 -4.73
CA LEU A 164 -27.61 0.54 -4.67
C LEU A 164 -28.11 0.23 -3.29
N ASN A 165 -27.27 0.48 -2.29
CA ASN A 165 -27.70 0.43 -0.91
C ASN A 165 -28.80 1.47 -0.66
N ALA A 166 -28.73 2.67 -1.28
CA ALA A 166 -29.77 3.70 -1.17
C ALA A 166 -31.08 3.35 -1.92
N LEU A 167 -31.01 2.68 -3.07
CA LEU A 167 -32.20 2.23 -3.81
C LEU A 167 -32.85 1.01 -3.17
N GLY A 168 -32.06 0.04 -2.69
CA GLY A 168 -32.55 -1.08 -1.88
C GLY A 168 -33.18 -0.60 -0.57
N ALA A 169 -32.60 0.44 0.03
CA ALA A 169 -33.18 1.13 1.19
C ALA A 169 -34.55 1.71 0.89
N LEU A 170 -34.67 2.47 -0.20
CA LEU A 170 -35.92 3.06 -0.64
C LEU A 170 -36.99 1.97 -0.87
N GLY A 171 -36.62 0.86 -1.51
CA GLY A 171 -37.51 -0.29 -1.69
C GLY A 171 -37.98 -0.87 -0.34
N THR A 172 -37.07 -1.01 0.62
CA THR A 172 -37.40 -1.51 1.97
C THR A 172 -38.34 -0.56 2.72
N VAL A 173 -38.12 0.76 2.61
CA VAL A 173 -38.98 1.80 3.20
C VAL A 173 -40.39 1.76 2.60
N LEU A 174 -40.50 1.64 1.27
CA LEU A 174 -41.80 1.58 0.58
C LEU A 174 -42.58 0.32 0.93
N ILE A 175 -41.90 -0.83 1.07
CA ILE A 175 -42.52 -2.08 1.55
C ILE A 175 -42.99 -1.92 3.00
N ALA A 176 -42.18 -1.30 3.87
CA ALA A 176 -42.56 -1.06 5.25
C ALA A 176 -43.79 -0.13 5.36
N LEU A 177 -43.80 0.99 4.64
CA LEU A 177 -44.93 1.93 4.64
C LEU A 177 -46.24 1.26 4.18
N ALA A 178 -46.16 0.37 3.19
CA ALA A 178 -47.31 -0.37 2.71
C ALA A 178 -47.78 -1.45 3.69
N ALA A 179 -46.87 -2.08 4.45
CA ALA A 179 -47.22 -3.07 5.47
C ALA A 179 -47.97 -2.45 6.68
N PHE A 180 -47.92 -1.12 6.85
CA PHE A 180 -48.63 -0.38 7.89
C PHE A 180 -49.89 0.35 7.37
N ASP A 181 -50.37 0.04 6.17
CA ASP A 181 -51.54 0.69 5.52
C ASP A 181 -51.45 2.22 5.41
N VAL A 182 -50.24 2.79 5.54
CA VAL A 182 -49.99 4.24 5.44
C VAL A 182 -50.16 4.71 3.98
N VAL A 183 -49.97 3.80 3.02
CA VAL A 183 -50.08 4.05 1.59
C VAL A 183 -50.75 2.84 0.94
N GLY A 184 -51.75 3.06 0.05
CA GLY A 184 -52.47 1.97 -0.61
C GLY A 184 -51.57 1.01 -1.39
N GLY A 185 -52.09 -0.18 -1.75
CA GLY A 185 -51.33 -1.33 -2.28
C GLY A 185 -50.37 -1.05 -3.47
N GLY A 186 -50.52 0.06 -4.19
CA GLY A 186 -49.55 0.54 -5.17
C GLY A 186 -48.14 0.81 -4.61
N ALA A 187 -48.01 1.09 -3.31
CA ALA A 187 -46.71 1.30 -2.65
C ALA A 187 -45.87 0.00 -2.55
N ILE A 188 -46.52 -1.17 -2.42
CA ILE A 188 -45.83 -2.48 -2.42
C ILE A 188 -45.17 -2.71 -3.78
N ALA A 189 -45.91 -2.46 -4.86
CA ALA A 189 -45.41 -2.63 -6.23
C ALA A 189 -44.24 -1.67 -6.52
N LEU A 190 -44.33 -0.41 -6.10
CA LEU A 190 -43.24 0.57 -6.20
C LEU A 190 -42.00 0.16 -5.38
N GLY A 191 -42.19 -0.38 -4.17
CA GLY A 191 -41.10 -0.86 -3.33
C GLY A 191 -40.34 -2.05 -3.92
N VAL A 192 -41.08 -3.03 -4.44
CA VAL A 192 -40.50 -4.19 -5.14
C VAL A 192 -39.78 -3.76 -6.43
N MET A 193 -40.39 -2.84 -7.20
CA MET A 193 -39.77 -2.29 -8.42
C MET A 193 -38.50 -1.50 -8.12
N ALA A 194 -38.46 -0.69 -7.06
CA ALA A 194 -37.26 0.03 -6.63
C ALA A 194 -36.14 -0.94 -6.19
N MET A 195 -36.49 -2.02 -5.47
CA MET A 195 -35.53 -3.04 -5.06
C MET A 195 -34.98 -3.85 -6.25
N MET A 196 -35.86 -4.22 -7.19
CA MET A 196 -35.46 -4.88 -8.44
C MET A 196 -34.59 -3.97 -9.30
N ALA A 197 -34.93 -2.69 -9.43
CA ALA A 197 -34.12 -1.70 -10.15
C ALA A 197 -32.75 -1.51 -9.48
N ALA A 198 -32.68 -1.51 -8.15
CA ALA A 198 -31.41 -1.55 -7.44
C ALA A 198 -30.61 -2.80 -7.85
N LEU A 199 -31.17 -4.01 -7.72
CA LEU A 199 -30.46 -5.23 -8.09
C LEU A 199 -30.01 -5.24 -9.56
N PHE A 200 -30.86 -4.80 -10.49
CA PHE A 200 -30.57 -4.82 -11.94
C PHE A 200 -29.57 -3.75 -12.38
N VAL A 201 -29.65 -2.53 -11.85
CA VAL A 201 -28.66 -1.47 -12.11
C VAL A 201 -27.37 -1.77 -11.36
N GLY A 202 -27.46 -2.51 -10.27
CA GLY A 202 -26.36 -2.71 -9.36
C GLY A 202 -25.43 -3.84 -9.69
N LEU A 203 -25.99 -4.96 -10.12
CA LEU A 203 -25.23 -6.13 -10.48
C LEU A 203 -24.19 -5.83 -11.56
N PRO A 204 -24.48 -5.08 -12.65
CA PRO A 204 -23.48 -4.72 -13.66
C PRO A 204 -22.39 -3.79 -13.14
N VAL A 205 -22.68 -2.89 -12.19
CA VAL A 205 -21.65 -1.98 -11.65
C VAL A 205 -20.83 -2.62 -10.52
N PHE A 206 -21.41 -3.59 -9.82
CA PHE A 206 -20.71 -4.43 -8.85
C PHE A 206 -19.79 -5.45 -9.55
N LEU A 207 -20.25 -6.04 -10.66
CA LEU A 207 -19.47 -6.96 -11.50
C LEU A 207 -18.48 -6.22 -12.40
N GLY A 208 -18.85 -5.05 -12.91
CA GLY A 208 -18.03 -4.19 -13.75
C GLY A 208 -17.08 -3.31 -12.96
N GLY A 209 -16.45 -3.85 -11.90
CA GLY A 209 -15.56 -3.17 -10.96
C GLY A 209 -14.46 -2.38 -11.66
N GLY A 210 -14.79 -1.18 -12.12
CA GLY A 210 -13.87 -0.31 -12.82
C GLY A 210 -12.77 0.13 -11.86
N VAL A 211 -11.53 0.03 -12.32
CA VAL A 211 -10.39 0.65 -11.64
C VAL A 211 -10.74 2.14 -11.50
N GLY A 212 -10.84 2.64 -10.27
CA GLY A 212 -11.05 4.07 -10.04
C GLY A 212 -9.91 4.88 -10.64
N ASP A 213 -10.16 6.14 -10.96
CA ASP A 213 -9.09 7.01 -11.45
C ASP A 213 -7.95 6.98 -10.42
N ALA A 214 -6.75 6.68 -10.88
CA ALA A 214 -5.61 6.41 -10.03
C ALA A 214 -4.35 7.04 -10.62
N VAL A 215 -3.45 7.44 -9.73
CA VAL A 215 -2.15 7.95 -10.08
C VAL A 215 -1.10 7.01 -9.53
N ALA A 216 -0.25 6.46 -10.38
CA ALA A 216 0.89 5.66 -9.98
C ALA A 216 2.17 6.45 -10.24
N LEU A 217 2.96 6.64 -9.19
CA LEU A 217 4.29 7.21 -9.27
C LEU A 217 5.27 6.08 -9.55
N GLN A 218 5.94 6.12 -10.69
CA GLN A 218 6.91 5.12 -11.14
C GLN A 218 8.22 5.79 -11.51
N ALA A 219 9.28 5.01 -11.71
CA ALA A 219 10.63 5.43 -12.09
C ALA A 219 10.70 6.47 -13.22
N ASP A 220 9.91 6.23 -14.27
CA ASP A 220 9.89 6.98 -15.53
C ASP A 220 8.98 8.21 -15.48
N GLY A 221 7.93 8.18 -14.67
CA GLY A 221 7.00 9.29 -14.59
C GLY A 221 5.81 9.11 -13.66
N VAL A 222 4.86 10.02 -13.83
CA VAL A 222 3.53 9.98 -13.23
C VAL A 222 2.58 9.32 -14.21
N HIS A 223 2.03 8.17 -13.81
CA HIS A 223 1.08 7.39 -14.60
C HIS A 223 -0.33 7.68 -14.11
N ILE A 224 -1.13 8.35 -14.94
CA ILE A 224 -2.50 8.71 -14.64
C ILE A 224 -3.41 7.74 -15.38
N LEU A 225 -4.11 6.89 -14.62
CA LEU A 225 -5.24 6.10 -15.13
C LEU A 225 -6.52 6.86 -14.81
N GLY A 226 -7.30 7.16 -15.84
CA GLY A 226 -8.61 7.79 -15.70
C GLY A 226 -9.67 7.12 -16.57
N THR A 227 -10.91 7.18 -16.11
CA THR A 227 -12.10 6.84 -16.89
C THR A 227 -12.59 8.10 -17.62
N SER A 228 -12.58 8.11 -18.95
CA SER A 228 -13.02 9.31 -19.69
C SER A 228 -14.55 9.45 -19.66
N HIS A 229 -15.05 10.56 -19.11
CA HIS A 229 -16.49 10.91 -19.15
C HIS A 229 -16.96 11.42 -20.53
N HIS A 230 -16.04 11.68 -21.47
CA HIS A 230 -16.37 12.09 -22.84
C HIS A 230 -16.59 10.93 -23.83
N ALA A 231 -16.67 9.69 -23.34
CA ALA A 231 -17.25 8.61 -24.14
C ALA A 231 -18.79 8.75 -24.16
N GLN A 232 -19.29 9.80 -24.81
CA GLN A 232 -20.63 9.78 -25.38
C GLN A 232 -20.67 8.54 -26.30
N ALA A 233 -21.65 7.64 -26.09
CA ALA A 233 -21.88 6.41 -26.85
C ALA A 233 -21.16 5.10 -26.42
N GLY A 234 -21.05 4.85 -25.11
CA GLY A 234 -21.01 3.44 -24.63
C GLY A 234 -19.70 2.67 -24.77
N MET A 235 -18.62 3.28 -25.27
CA MET A 235 -17.27 2.73 -25.23
C MET A 235 -16.40 3.54 -24.26
N GLY A 236 -16.52 3.25 -22.96
CA GLY A 236 -15.68 3.84 -21.93
C GLY A 236 -14.23 3.40 -22.10
N GLY A 237 -13.41 4.20 -22.77
CA GLY A 237 -11.97 3.98 -22.85
C GLY A 237 -11.28 4.38 -21.54
N THR A 238 -10.43 3.51 -21.01
CA THR A 238 -9.46 3.88 -19.98
C THR A 238 -8.45 4.83 -20.62
N ARG A 239 -8.43 6.10 -20.20
CA ARG A 239 -7.34 7.02 -20.55
C ARG A 239 -6.16 6.72 -19.65
N TYR A 240 -5.15 6.11 -20.24
CA TYR A 240 -3.82 6.06 -19.66
C TYR A 240 -3.00 7.23 -20.19
N ARG A 241 -2.39 8.00 -19.29
CA ARG A 241 -1.45 9.06 -19.63
C ARG A 241 -0.22 8.94 -18.75
N MET A 242 0.95 8.83 -19.36
CA MET A 242 2.23 8.90 -18.66
C MET A 242 2.82 10.31 -18.85
N VAL A 243 3.29 10.90 -17.76
CA VAL A 243 3.97 12.20 -17.74
C VAL A 243 5.37 12.00 -17.17
N ALA A 244 6.40 12.13 -18.01
CA ALA A 244 7.78 11.90 -17.61
C ALA A 244 8.23 12.92 -16.54
N TRP A 245 9.04 12.51 -15.58
CA TRP A 245 9.48 13.42 -14.50
C TRP A 245 10.21 14.65 -15.01
N SER A 246 11.08 14.49 -16.01
CA SER A 246 11.81 15.57 -16.67
C SER A 246 10.91 16.57 -17.41
N SER A 247 9.68 16.16 -17.73
CA SER A 247 8.71 17.04 -18.38
C SER A 247 7.94 17.91 -17.38
N ILE A 248 8.02 17.65 -16.08
CA ILE A 248 7.29 18.38 -15.04
C ILE A 248 8.17 19.52 -14.53
N LYS A 249 7.72 20.75 -14.80
CA LYS A 249 8.39 21.98 -14.34
C LYS A 249 8.10 22.25 -12.87
N SER A 250 6.83 22.14 -12.48
CA SER A 250 6.40 22.33 -11.08
C SER A 250 5.08 21.63 -10.80
N VAL A 251 4.84 21.38 -9.52
CA VAL A 251 3.56 20.88 -9.01
C VAL A 251 2.89 22.05 -8.30
N LEU A 252 1.72 22.43 -8.76
CA LEU A 252 0.91 23.49 -8.17
C LEU A 252 -0.27 22.86 -7.44
N ARG A 253 -0.60 23.43 -6.29
CA ARG A 253 -1.69 22.93 -5.45
C ARG A 253 -2.74 24.01 -5.24
N GLU A 254 -3.97 23.70 -5.64
CA GLU A 254 -5.14 24.55 -5.42
C GLU A 254 -6.20 23.78 -4.61
N GLY A 255 -6.14 23.95 -3.29
CA GLY A 255 -6.99 23.20 -2.36
C GLY A 255 -6.69 21.69 -2.39
N ASP A 256 -7.63 20.91 -2.91
CA ASP A 256 -7.47 19.47 -3.10
C ASP A 256 -6.97 19.12 -4.51
N VAL A 257 -6.94 20.05 -5.46
CA VAL A 257 -6.52 19.79 -6.85
C VAL A 257 -5.01 19.93 -6.98
N LEU A 258 -4.39 19.03 -7.75
CA LEU A 258 -2.97 19.08 -8.08
C LEU A 258 -2.80 19.31 -9.58
N ASP A 259 -2.15 20.39 -9.94
CA ASP A 259 -1.85 20.75 -11.33
C ASP A 259 -0.36 20.53 -11.59
N LEU A 260 -0.02 19.61 -12.49
CA LEU A 260 1.33 19.42 -12.98
C LEU A 260 1.57 20.39 -14.13
N LEU A 261 2.38 21.42 -13.91
CA LEU A 261 2.81 22.33 -14.97
C LEU A 261 3.97 21.68 -15.73
N LEU A 262 3.77 21.39 -17.00
CA LEU A 262 4.80 20.79 -17.85
C LEU A 262 5.73 21.86 -18.43
N VAL A 263 6.94 21.45 -18.82
CA VAL A 263 7.92 22.32 -19.49
C VAL A 263 7.36 22.86 -20.81
N SER A 264 6.46 22.12 -21.47
CA SER A 264 5.74 22.54 -22.67
C SER A 264 4.74 23.69 -22.42
N GLY A 265 4.42 24.01 -21.16
CA GLY A 265 3.36 24.93 -20.77
C GLY A 265 1.99 24.27 -20.61
N GLU A 266 1.84 23.00 -21.00
CA GLU A 266 0.61 22.24 -20.74
C GLU A 266 0.41 22.01 -19.23
N VAL A 267 -0.84 22.06 -18.77
CA VAL A 267 -1.21 21.75 -17.38
C VAL A 267 -1.95 20.42 -17.32
N VAL A 268 -1.40 19.45 -16.59
CA VAL A 268 -2.05 18.17 -16.33
C VAL A 268 -2.68 18.20 -14.95
N ARG A 269 -4.01 18.25 -14.94
CA ARG A 269 -4.80 18.36 -13.72
C ARG A 269 -5.14 16.98 -13.14
N ILE A 270 -4.71 16.73 -11.92
CA ILE A 270 -5.07 15.58 -11.09
C ILE A 270 -6.09 16.08 -10.07
N VAL A 271 -7.34 15.59 -10.19
CA VAL A 271 -8.44 15.97 -9.30
C VAL A 271 -8.74 14.83 -8.33
N PRO A 272 -8.26 14.87 -7.08
CA PRO A 272 -8.52 13.85 -6.05
C PRO A 272 -9.98 13.84 -5.57
N LYS A 273 -10.87 14.57 -6.25
CA LYS A 273 -12.18 14.96 -5.73
C LYS A 273 -13.25 13.95 -6.14
N SER A 274 -13.71 13.18 -5.17
CA SER A 274 -15.11 12.76 -5.12
C SER A 274 -15.61 12.83 -3.68
N TRP A 275 -16.93 12.79 -3.49
CA TRP A 275 -17.55 12.60 -2.16
C TRP A 275 -16.99 11.35 -1.43
N TYR A 276 -16.32 10.45 -2.16
CA TYR A 276 -15.66 9.23 -1.68
C TYR A 276 -14.14 9.17 -1.98
N GLY A 277 -13.54 10.30 -2.39
CA GLY A 277 -12.17 10.39 -2.87
C GLY A 277 -11.12 10.33 -1.75
N PRO A 278 -9.83 10.36 -2.11
CA PRO A 278 -8.73 10.55 -1.16
C PRO A 278 -9.01 11.75 -0.25
N THR A 279 -8.68 11.62 1.03
CA THR A 279 -8.87 12.72 1.97
C THR A 279 -7.84 13.81 1.75
N LYS A 280 -8.07 15.01 2.31
CA LYS A 280 -7.09 16.11 2.31
C LYS A 280 -5.69 15.62 2.66
N GLU A 281 -5.56 14.80 3.71
CA GLU A 281 -4.29 14.24 4.17
C GLU A 281 -3.64 13.27 3.16
N THR A 282 -4.45 12.58 2.35
CA THR A 282 -3.95 11.72 1.26
C THR A 282 -3.50 12.57 0.07
N ALA A 283 -4.26 13.62 -0.28
CA ALA A 283 -3.88 14.58 -1.30
C ALA A 283 -2.61 15.36 -0.91
N ASP A 284 -2.47 15.73 0.37
CA ASP A 284 -1.26 16.33 0.95
C ASP A 284 -0.06 15.40 0.72
N ALA A 285 -0.19 14.12 1.08
CA ALA A 285 0.88 13.16 0.92
C ALA A 285 1.25 12.93 -0.56
N LEU A 286 0.27 12.86 -1.45
CA LEU A 286 0.49 12.76 -2.89
C LEU A 286 1.22 14.01 -3.44
N ALA A 287 0.79 15.21 -3.05
CA ALA A 287 1.40 16.47 -3.45
C ALA A 287 2.87 16.53 -3.03
N LEU A 288 3.16 16.28 -1.74
CA LEU A 288 4.52 16.26 -1.20
C LEU A 288 5.40 15.24 -1.91
N THR A 289 4.85 14.06 -2.21
CA THR A 289 5.59 13.02 -2.91
C THR A 289 5.90 13.42 -4.36
N LEU A 290 4.96 14.05 -5.05
CA LEU A 290 5.16 14.56 -6.41
C LEU A 290 6.19 15.69 -6.44
N GLU A 291 6.07 16.66 -5.54
CA GLU A 291 7.02 17.78 -5.42
C GLU A 291 8.44 17.28 -5.17
N ASP A 292 8.61 16.37 -4.21
CA ASP A 292 9.91 15.80 -3.87
C ASP A 292 10.48 14.92 -5.01
N ALA A 293 9.64 14.17 -5.71
CA ALA A 293 10.05 13.42 -6.91
C ALA A 293 10.51 14.34 -8.05
N VAL A 294 9.79 15.44 -8.30
CA VAL A 294 10.16 16.44 -9.32
C VAL A 294 11.46 17.15 -8.95
N ARG A 295 11.65 17.50 -7.67
CA ARG A 295 12.93 18.06 -7.20
C ARG A 295 14.10 17.10 -7.43
N ARG A 296 13.92 15.82 -7.12
CA ARG A 296 14.93 14.76 -7.37
C ARG A 296 15.25 14.62 -8.85
N ALA A 297 14.22 14.53 -9.69
CA ALA A 297 14.39 14.40 -11.14
C ALA A 297 15.14 15.58 -11.77
N ASN A 298 15.03 16.77 -11.18
CA ASN A 298 15.73 17.98 -11.61
C ASN A 298 17.10 18.18 -10.93
N GLY A 299 17.62 17.17 -10.20
CA GLY A 299 18.92 17.24 -9.54
C GLY A 299 18.98 18.19 -8.33
N LEU A 300 17.82 18.63 -7.81
CA LEU A 300 17.71 19.57 -6.68
C LEU A 300 17.60 18.86 -5.31
N ALA A 301 17.78 17.54 -5.29
CA ALA A 301 17.76 16.77 -4.06
C ALA A 301 19.18 16.64 -3.49
N PRO A 302 19.30 16.52 -2.15
CA PRO A 302 20.59 16.27 -1.53
C PRO A 302 21.15 14.95 -2.07
N GLN A 303 22.28 14.99 -2.76
CA GLN A 303 23.06 13.78 -3.04
C GLN A 303 23.56 13.26 -1.69
N LYS A 304 23.24 12.01 -1.36
CA LYS A 304 23.78 11.38 -0.15
C LYS A 304 24.84 10.37 -0.53
N GLU A 305 26.01 10.51 0.06
CA GLU A 305 27.14 9.62 -0.15
C GLU A 305 26.81 8.20 0.34
N LEU A 306 27.18 7.23 -0.49
CA LEU A 306 27.17 5.82 -0.14
C LEU A 306 28.32 5.57 0.84
N THR A 307 27.98 5.31 2.11
CA THR A 307 28.96 4.98 3.14
C THR A 307 29.10 3.47 3.29
N ALA A 308 30.22 3.01 3.86
CA ALA A 308 30.40 1.60 4.26
C ALA A 308 29.24 1.08 5.15
N GLU A 309 28.55 1.97 5.86
CA GLU A 309 27.34 1.65 6.61
C GLU A 309 26.19 1.15 5.73
N ALA A 310 26.11 1.54 4.46
CA ALA A 310 25.09 1.07 3.53
C ALA A 310 25.25 -0.44 3.30
N LEU A 311 26.47 -0.91 3.02
CA LEU A 311 26.76 -2.33 2.84
C LEU A 311 26.48 -3.15 4.11
N ASP A 312 26.73 -2.57 5.29
CA ASP A 312 26.41 -3.24 6.56
C ASP A 312 24.91 -3.56 6.69
N THR A 313 24.04 -2.74 6.07
CA THR A 313 22.60 -3.02 6.07
C THR A 313 22.24 -4.30 5.32
N LEU A 314 23.08 -4.83 4.43
CA LEU A 314 22.82 -6.09 3.72
C LEU A 314 23.01 -7.32 4.61
N ARG A 315 23.77 -7.19 5.70
CA ARG A 315 23.98 -8.28 6.66
C ARG A 315 22.66 -8.69 7.31
N ARG A 316 22.56 -9.96 7.67
CA ARG A 316 21.43 -10.48 8.43
C ARG A 316 21.55 -10.01 9.88
N ALA A 317 20.48 -9.46 10.44
CA ALA A 317 20.47 -9.14 11.86
C ALA A 317 20.34 -10.39 12.73
N GLN A 318 20.85 -10.36 13.97
CA GLN A 318 20.90 -11.51 14.88
C GLN A 318 19.54 -12.21 15.10
N HIS A 319 18.44 -11.46 15.10
CA HIS A 319 17.08 -11.98 15.31
C HIS A 319 16.22 -11.98 14.03
N GLU A 320 16.81 -11.71 12.88
CA GLU A 320 16.12 -11.74 11.60
C GLU A 320 16.00 -13.17 11.09
N ARG A 321 14.77 -13.57 10.77
CA ARG A 321 14.51 -14.85 10.10
C ARG A 321 15.14 -14.84 8.72
N ARG A 322 15.72 -15.95 8.27
CA ARG A 322 16.40 -16.01 6.97
C ARG A 322 15.46 -15.69 5.80
N GLY A 323 14.20 -16.11 5.86
CA GLY A 323 13.20 -15.73 4.85
C GLY A 323 12.89 -14.22 4.82
N ASP A 324 12.82 -13.57 5.98
CA ASP A 324 12.61 -12.11 6.08
C ASP A 324 13.86 -11.35 5.55
N TRP A 325 15.07 -11.87 5.84
CA TRP A 325 16.33 -11.36 5.30
C TRP A 325 16.39 -11.46 3.78
N LEU A 326 16.13 -12.64 3.19
CA LEU A 326 16.10 -12.82 1.74
C LEU A 326 15.05 -11.93 1.07
N ALA A 327 13.86 -11.79 1.65
CA ALA A 327 12.83 -10.88 1.15
C ALA A 327 13.28 -9.41 1.16
N ARG A 328 14.07 -9.01 2.16
CA ARG A 328 14.67 -7.68 2.25
C ARG A 328 15.75 -7.47 1.17
N LEU A 329 16.57 -8.49 0.89
CA LEU A 329 17.54 -8.45 -0.21
C LEU A 329 16.87 -8.39 -1.58
N ASP A 330 15.76 -9.10 -1.79
CA ASP A 330 14.95 -8.99 -3.01
C ASP A 330 14.32 -7.60 -3.17
N ALA A 331 13.99 -6.92 -2.06
CA ALA A 331 13.57 -5.52 -2.11
C ALA A 331 14.72 -4.60 -2.56
N VAL A 332 15.93 -4.81 -2.03
CA VAL A 332 17.15 -4.09 -2.46
C VAL A 332 17.45 -4.34 -3.94
N GLY A 333 17.41 -5.58 -4.42
CA GLY A 333 17.62 -5.90 -5.84
C GLY A 333 16.65 -5.17 -6.78
N ARG A 334 15.38 -5.04 -6.36
CA ARG A 334 14.37 -4.26 -7.11
C ARG A 334 14.61 -2.76 -7.10
N THR A 335 15.44 -2.23 -6.19
CA THR A 335 15.82 -0.81 -6.23
C THR A 335 16.90 -0.56 -7.27
N LEU A 336 17.79 -1.53 -7.48
CA LEU A 336 18.88 -1.45 -8.46
C LEU A 336 18.38 -1.48 -9.91
N THR A 337 17.26 -2.16 -10.20
CA THR A 337 16.69 -2.25 -11.56
C THR A 337 16.23 -0.92 -12.13
N VAL A 338 15.90 0.03 -11.26
CA VAL A 338 15.19 1.26 -11.63
C VAL A 338 16.11 2.27 -12.33
N GLY A 339 17.43 2.06 -12.31
CA GLY A 339 18.42 2.95 -12.92
C GLY A 339 18.58 4.28 -12.17
N ALA A 340 19.53 5.12 -12.60
CA ALA A 340 19.86 6.42 -11.99
C ALA A 340 18.80 7.52 -12.26
N GLY A 341 17.51 7.17 -12.25
CA GLY A 341 16.41 8.14 -12.33
C GLY A 341 16.19 8.88 -11.01
N TYR A 342 15.01 9.48 -10.83
CA TYR A 342 14.70 10.22 -9.59
C TYR A 342 14.68 9.35 -8.31
N ARG A 343 14.70 8.02 -8.46
CA ARG A 343 14.83 7.07 -7.37
C ARG A 343 16.26 6.55 -7.34
N GLY A 344 17.14 7.24 -6.63
CA GLY A 344 18.50 6.77 -6.42
C GLY A 344 18.50 5.42 -5.73
N SER A 345 19.34 4.51 -6.24
CA SER A 345 19.71 3.31 -5.51
C SER A 345 20.54 3.70 -4.29
N ALA A 346 20.27 3.09 -3.14
CA ALA A 346 21.10 3.21 -1.95
C ALA A 346 22.37 2.33 -2.02
N PHE A 347 22.67 1.75 -3.18
CA PHE A 347 23.84 0.91 -3.43
C PHE A 347 24.37 1.17 -4.84
N ASP A 348 25.69 1.29 -4.98
CA ASP A 348 26.33 1.21 -6.28
C ASP A 348 26.44 -0.28 -6.68
N GLU A 349 26.06 -0.58 -7.92
CA GLU A 349 26.20 -1.92 -8.50
C GLU A 349 27.68 -2.36 -8.50
N ALA A 350 28.61 -1.43 -8.71
CA ALA A 350 30.04 -1.72 -8.68
C ALA A 350 30.52 -2.18 -7.30
N ASP A 351 30.00 -1.59 -6.22
CA ASP A 351 30.36 -1.98 -4.85
C ASP A 351 29.81 -3.36 -4.49
N LEU A 352 28.59 -3.69 -4.95
CA LEU A 352 28.04 -5.04 -4.77
C LEU A 352 28.87 -6.09 -5.50
N TRP A 353 29.33 -5.80 -6.72
CA TRP A 353 30.23 -6.70 -7.45
C TRP A 353 31.56 -6.90 -6.72
N ARG A 354 32.18 -5.82 -6.21
CA ARG A 354 33.41 -5.91 -5.41
C ARG A 354 33.22 -6.85 -4.22
N VAL A 355 32.11 -6.72 -3.51
CA VAL A 355 31.79 -7.60 -2.37
C VAL A 355 31.63 -9.05 -2.79
N VAL A 356 30.88 -9.34 -3.86
CA VAL A 356 30.65 -10.73 -4.31
C VAL A 356 31.96 -11.42 -4.72
N GLU A 357 32.84 -10.68 -5.39
CA GLU A 357 34.09 -11.17 -5.97
C GLU A 357 35.24 -11.24 -4.96
N ASP A 358 35.14 -10.53 -3.82
CA ASP A 358 36.11 -10.59 -2.73
C ASP A 358 35.99 -11.92 -1.97
N PRO A 359 36.99 -12.82 -2.04
CA PRO A 359 36.95 -14.09 -1.32
C PRO A 359 37.06 -13.93 0.19
N ASP A 360 37.64 -12.82 0.66
CA ASP A 360 37.87 -12.52 2.08
C ASP A 360 36.69 -11.76 2.71
N ALA A 361 35.72 -11.32 1.89
CA ALA A 361 34.50 -10.72 2.38
C ALA A 361 33.62 -11.72 3.15
N ASP A 362 32.88 -11.19 4.11
CA ASP A 362 31.94 -11.96 4.94
C ASP A 362 30.95 -12.77 4.09
N ALA A 363 30.80 -14.06 4.41
CA ALA A 363 29.94 -14.99 3.67
C ALA A 363 28.49 -14.50 3.52
N ASP A 364 27.88 -13.96 4.58
CA ASP A 364 26.49 -13.47 4.54
C ASP A 364 26.41 -12.23 3.65
N LEU A 365 27.41 -11.35 3.73
CA LEU A 365 27.48 -10.15 2.90
C LEU A 365 27.66 -10.49 1.41
N ARG A 366 28.49 -11.49 1.09
CA ARG A 366 28.68 -11.99 -0.29
C ARG A 366 27.39 -12.60 -0.85
N ILE A 367 26.71 -13.44 -0.07
CA ILE A 367 25.40 -14.01 -0.44
C ILE A 367 24.37 -12.89 -0.64
N ALA A 368 24.36 -11.90 0.25
CA ALA A 368 23.43 -10.78 0.19
C ALA A 368 23.59 -9.95 -1.08
N ALA A 369 24.83 -9.56 -1.40
CA ALA A 369 25.15 -8.81 -2.59
C ALA A 369 24.83 -9.62 -3.87
N ALA A 370 25.17 -10.91 -3.91
CA ALA A 370 24.84 -11.79 -5.03
C ALA A 370 23.34 -11.92 -5.24
N ARG A 371 22.55 -12.09 -4.17
CA ARG A 371 21.08 -12.17 -4.25
C ARG A 371 20.50 -10.86 -4.77
N ALA A 372 20.92 -9.72 -4.24
CA ALA A 372 20.47 -8.40 -4.71
C ALA A 372 20.79 -8.19 -6.21
N LEU A 373 22.00 -8.53 -6.64
CA LEU A 373 22.42 -8.46 -8.05
C LEU A 373 21.59 -9.40 -8.95
N SER A 374 21.35 -10.64 -8.52
CA SER A 374 20.55 -11.62 -9.28
C SER A 374 19.10 -11.19 -9.48
N VAL A 375 18.52 -10.46 -8.51
CA VAL A 375 17.19 -9.87 -8.63
C VAL A 375 17.22 -8.64 -9.52
N ALA A 376 18.31 -7.87 -9.47
CA ALA A 376 18.48 -6.64 -10.25
C ALA A 376 18.66 -6.88 -11.75
N ARG A 377 19.42 -7.92 -12.12
CA ARG A 377 19.73 -8.25 -13.51
C ARG A 377 19.43 -9.72 -13.77
N ARG A 378 18.54 -9.96 -14.73
CA ARG A 378 18.18 -11.32 -15.19
C ARG A 378 18.96 -11.74 -16.43
N GLU A 379 20.04 -11.04 -16.74
CA GLU A 379 20.89 -11.32 -17.88
C GLU A 379 21.77 -12.55 -17.62
N GLU A 380 22.00 -13.36 -18.65
CA GLU A 380 22.83 -14.56 -18.55
C GLU A 380 24.28 -14.22 -18.17
N SER A 381 24.77 -13.03 -18.56
CA SER A 381 26.08 -12.49 -18.18
C SER A 381 26.21 -12.30 -16.67
N THR A 382 25.21 -11.70 -16.02
CA THR A 382 25.16 -11.53 -14.56
C THR A 382 25.13 -12.88 -13.87
N LYS A 383 24.29 -13.80 -14.35
CA LYS A 383 24.19 -15.15 -13.80
C LYS A 383 25.54 -15.89 -13.90
N THR A 384 26.18 -15.87 -15.07
CA THR A 384 27.49 -16.48 -15.29
C THR A 384 28.55 -15.93 -14.34
N ARG A 385 28.55 -14.61 -14.12
CA ARG A 385 29.50 -13.93 -13.22
C ARG A 385 29.24 -14.28 -11.75
N ILE A 386 27.98 -14.37 -11.33
CA ILE A 386 27.61 -14.85 -9.99
C ILE A 386 28.01 -16.32 -9.83
N ASP A 387 27.72 -17.19 -10.80
CA ASP A 387 28.10 -18.61 -10.78
C ASP A 387 29.62 -18.79 -10.66
N ALA A 388 30.42 -17.93 -11.31
CA ALA A 388 31.88 -17.92 -11.15
C ALA A 388 32.30 -17.58 -9.71
N ALA A 389 31.65 -16.60 -9.07
CA ALA A 389 31.90 -16.26 -7.67
C ALA A 389 31.47 -17.38 -6.71
N VAL A 390 30.36 -18.07 -6.99
CA VAL A 390 29.90 -19.27 -6.26
C VAL A 390 30.91 -20.41 -6.41
N ALA A 391 31.41 -20.65 -7.63
CA ALA A 391 32.43 -21.65 -7.88
C ALA A 391 33.76 -21.32 -7.18
N ALA A 392 34.13 -20.04 -7.07
CA ALA A 392 35.29 -19.63 -6.28
C ALA A 392 35.12 -19.95 -4.78
N ALA A 393 33.87 -19.95 -4.28
CA ALA A 393 33.53 -20.36 -2.93
C ALA A 393 33.47 -21.90 -2.73
N ALA A 394 33.58 -22.71 -3.79
CA ALA A 394 33.50 -24.19 -3.72
C ALA A 394 34.58 -24.83 -2.85
N ARG A 395 35.65 -24.10 -2.50
CA ARG A 395 36.63 -24.53 -1.49
C ARG A 395 35.97 -24.76 -0.12
N ASP A 396 34.86 -24.07 0.16
CA ASP A 396 33.97 -24.31 1.28
C ASP A 396 32.62 -24.81 0.75
N GLY A 397 32.45 -26.13 0.67
CA GLY A 397 31.22 -26.75 0.19
C GLY A 397 29.97 -26.35 0.97
N TYR A 398 30.11 -25.89 2.22
CA TYR A 398 28.99 -25.32 2.97
C TYR A 398 28.59 -23.95 2.43
N LEU A 399 29.56 -23.08 2.17
CA LEU A 399 29.31 -21.75 1.61
C LEU A 399 28.69 -21.85 0.21
N GLU A 400 29.22 -22.76 -0.64
CA GLU A 400 28.64 -23.04 -1.95
C GLU A 400 27.16 -23.46 -1.83
N GLN A 401 26.86 -24.40 -0.94
CA GLN A 401 25.47 -24.85 -0.72
C GLN A 401 24.57 -23.70 -0.23
N ARG A 402 25.07 -22.81 0.63
CA ARG A 402 24.33 -21.62 1.05
C ARG A 402 24.04 -20.66 -0.11
N PHE A 403 25.02 -20.42 -0.98
CA PHE A 403 24.83 -19.63 -2.20
C PHE A 403 23.74 -20.25 -3.08
N ARG A 404 23.83 -21.55 -3.36
CA ARG A 404 22.86 -22.28 -4.18
C ARG A 404 21.44 -22.18 -3.60
N ILE A 405 21.26 -22.42 -2.30
CA ILE A 405 19.94 -22.29 -1.67
C ILE A 405 19.42 -20.86 -1.80
N ALA A 406 20.25 -19.86 -1.51
CA ALA A 406 19.84 -18.46 -1.53
C ALA A 406 19.52 -17.95 -2.95
N LEU A 407 20.22 -18.40 -3.98
CA LEU A 407 20.08 -17.91 -5.36
C LEU A 407 19.09 -18.74 -6.18
N ASP A 408 19.17 -20.06 -6.11
CA ASP A 408 18.43 -20.96 -7.00
C ASP A 408 17.01 -21.26 -6.52
N THR A 409 16.67 -20.93 -5.26
CA THR A 409 15.33 -21.10 -4.72
C THR A 409 14.54 -19.79 -4.86
N PRO A 410 13.49 -19.72 -5.71
CA PRO A 410 12.76 -18.47 -5.94
C PRO A 410 11.87 -18.07 -4.76
N ASP A 411 11.33 -19.05 -4.02
CA ASP A 411 10.51 -18.82 -2.85
C ASP A 411 11.39 -18.52 -1.62
N VAL A 412 11.34 -17.28 -1.16
CA VAL A 412 12.14 -16.78 -0.02
C VAL A 412 11.86 -17.51 1.30
N GLU A 413 10.64 -18.00 1.53
CA GLU A 413 10.32 -18.74 2.76
C GLU A 413 10.90 -20.15 2.71
N ARG A 414 10.79 -20.80 1.55
CA ARG A 414 11.40 -22.11 1.34
C ARG A 414 12.93 -22.03 1.41
N ALA A 415 13.53 -21.04 0.77
CA ALA A 415 14.96 -20.80 0.82
C ALA A 415 15.43 -20.53 2.27
N GLY A 416 14.67 -19.71 3.01
CA GLY A 416 14.93 -19.44 4.42
C GLY A 416 14.93 -20.70 5.27
N ALA A 417 13.91 -21.55 5.13
CA ALA A 417 13.79 -22.81 5.86
C ALA A 417 14.95 -23.78 5.53
N GLN A 418 15.33 -23.90 4.25
CA GLN A 418 16.45 -24.75 3.83
C GLN A 418 17.79 -24.27 4.38
N LEU A 419 18.01 -22.95 4.48
CA LEU A 419 19.20 -22.40 5.13
C LEU A 419 19.20 -22.64 6.64
N ASP A 420 18.03 -22.61 7.29
CA ASP A 420 17.89 -22.94 8.72
C ASP A 420 18.23 -24.43 8.97
N GLU A 421 17.71 -25.33 8.13
CA GLU A 421 18.02 -26.76 8.17
C GLU A 421 19.52 -27.05 7.95
N LEU A 422 20.14 -26.36 6.98
CA LEU A 422 21.56 -26.50 6.66
C LEU A 422 22.46 -26.07 7.84
N GLU A 423 22.13 -24.97 8.51
CA GLU A 423 22.86 -24.50 9.69
C GLU A 423 22.72 -25.48 10.85
N ALA A 424 21.49 -25.94 11.13
CA ALA A 424 21.23 -26.92 12.19
C ALA A 424 21.99 -28.24 11.95
N ALA A 425 22.10 -28.68 10.69
CA ALA A 425 22.89 -29.85 10.32
C ALA A 425 24.39 -29.65 10.58
N ARG A 426 24.94 -28.46 10.28
CA ARG A 426 26.34 -28.10 10.53
C ARG A 426 26.64 -28.05 12.03
N GLU A 427 25.81 -27.38 12.82
CA GLU A 427 25.94 -27.31 14.27
C GLU A 427 25.87 -28.70 14.90
N GLY A 428 24.90 -29.53 14.49
CA GLY A 428 24.78 -30.92 14.96
C GLY A 428 25.99 -31.78 14.61
N ALA A 429 26.59 -31.60 13.43
CA ALA A 429 27.81 -32.29 13.04
C ALA A 429 29.06 -31.82 13.82
N ALA A 430 29.12 -30.55 14.21
CA ALA A 430 30.18 -30.02 15.05
C ALA A 430 30.09 -30.57 16.48
N VAL A 431 28.89 -30.59 17.07
CA VAL A 431 28.65 -31.18 18.41
C VAL A 431 29.02 -32.66 18.43
N ARG A 432 28.61 -33.45 17.41
CA ARG A 432 28.97 -34.87 17.33
C ARG A 432 30.48 -35.09 17.25
N ARG A 433 31.21 -34.25 16.51
CA ARG A 433 32.68 -34.31 16.43
C ARG A 433 33.33 -33.98 17.78
N ALA A 434 32.84 -32.96 18.48
CA ALA A 434 33.35 -32.60 19.80
C ALA A 434 33.15 -33.71 20.82
N VAL A 435 31.97 -34.34 20.85
CA VAL A 435 31.68 -35.47 21.75
C VAL A 435 32.49 -36.71 21.40
N GLY A 436 32.72 -36.97 20.10
CA GLY A 436 33.53 -38.10 19.64
C GLY A 436 35.01 -38.00 20.00
N LEU A 437 35.56 -36.79 20.15
CA LEU A 437 36.95 -36.55 20.56
C LEU A 437 37.17 -36.61 22.09
N MET A 438 36.09 -36.58 22.88
CA MET A 438 36.13 -36.70 24.34
C MET A 438 36.03 -38.15 24.84
N ARG A 439 35.78 -39.10 23.93
CA ARG A 439 35.83 -40.54 24.20
C ARG A 439 37.12 -41.10 23.65
#